data_AF-A0A923HY82-F1
#
_entry.id   AF-A0A923HY82-F1
#
_cell.length_a   1.000
_cell.length_b   1.000
_cell.length_c   1.000
_cell.angle_alpha   90.00
_cell.angle_beta   90.00
_cell.angle_gamma   90.00
#
_symmetry.space_group_name_H-M   'P 1'
#
loop_
_entity.id
_entity.type
_entity.pdbx_description
1 polymer ?
#
loop_
_entity_poly.entity_id
_entity_poly.type
_entity_poly.pdbx_seq_one_letter_code
_entity_poly.pdbx_strand_id
1 'polypeptide(L)'
;MIYEILVRPSYNKVMTSDHLIWVDSEMPTRFFEQWLRDHALLDGSGRSPIVRWGIVQSQRPAHFELATQEGALTDRIAELMSGAAHLAELPVSARDSAVAKTPVFLAA
;
A
#
# COMPACT_ATOMS: atom_id res chain seq x y z
N MET A 1 5.53 -10.62 3.01
CA MET A 1 4.17 -10.87 3.57
C MET A 1 3.33 -9.66 3.25
N ILE A 2 2.10 -9.83 2.78
CA ILE A 2 1.27 -8.70 2.39
C ILE A 2 0.39 -8.27 3.56
N TYR A 3 0.58 -7.03 3.98
CA TYR A 3 -0.25 -6.32 4.94
C TYR A 3 -1.25 -5.43 4.20
N GLU A 4 -2.52 -5.50 4.58
CA GLU A 4 -3.53 -4.52 4.19
C GLU A 4 -3.62 -3.46 5.28
N ILE A 5 -3.46 -2.20 4.92
CA ILE A 5 -3.72 -1.06 5.80
C ILE A 5 -4.87 -0.23 5.22
N LEU A 6 -5.79 0.17 6.10
CA LEU A 6 -6.88 1.08 5.79
C LEU A 6 -6.55 2.46 6.35
N VAL A 7 -6.36 3.41 5.44
CA VAL A 7 -6.03 4.80 5.75
C VAL A 7 -7.31 5.60 5.97
N ARG A 8 -7.28 6.51 6.94
CA ARG A 8 -8.40 7.40 7.21
C ARG A 8 -8.56 8.42 6.06
N PRO A 9 -9.80 8.68 5.62
CA PRO A 9 -10.08 9.76 4.68
C PRO A 9 -9.95 11.13 5.37
N SER A 10 -9.71 12.19 4.58
CA SER A 10 -9.84 13.56 5.07
C SER A 10 -11.22 13.81 5.71
N TYR A 11 -11.30 14.72 6.68
CA TYR A 11 -12.56 15.10 7.33
C TYR A 11 -13.66 15.39 6.29
N ASN A 12 -14.84 14.79 6.48
CA ASN A 12 -16.02 14.84 5.59
C ASN A 12 -15.97 14.00 4.30
N LYS A 13 -14.91 13.21 4.05
CA LYS A 13 -14.90 12.26 2.92
C LYS A 13 -15.30 10.85 3.37
N VAL A 14 -15.98 10.13 2.47
CA VAL A 14 -16.39 8.74 2.67
C VAL A 14 -15.19 7.84 2.41
N MET A 15 -15.02 6.81 3.25
CA MET A 15 -13.97 5.81 3.08
C MET A 15 -14.32 4.88 1.91
N THR A 16 -13.42 4.77 0.94
CA THR A 16 -13.54 3.94 -0.27
C THR A 16 -12.39 2.94 -0.37
N SER A 17 -12.43 2.04 -1.36
CA SER A 17 -11.34 1.12 -1.66
C SER A 17 -9.99 1.80 -1.94
N ASP A 18 -9.98 3.07 -2.36
CA ASP A 18 -8.75 3.81 -2.65
C ASP A 18 -7.92 4.11 -1.40
N HIS A 19 -8.54 3.97 -0.22
CA HIS A 19 -7.90 4.13 1.07
C HIS A 19 -7.27 2.82 1.59
N LEU A 20 -7.46 1.71 0.86
CA LEU A 20 -6.80 0.45 1.15
C LEU A 20 -5.44 0.42 0.44
N ILE A 21 -4.39 0.16 1.21
CA ILE A 21 -3.04 -0.02 0.70
C ILE A 21 -2.56 -1.42 1.06
N TRP A 22 -2.08 -2.18 0.06
CA TRP A 22 -1.33 -3.40 0.29
C TRP A 22 0.16 -3.10 0.34
N VAL A 23 0.81 -3.53 1.40
CA VAL A 23 2.23 -3.31 1.67
C VAL A 23 2.89 -4.68 1.79
N ASP A 24 3.86 -4.97 0.94
CA ASP A 24 4.72 -6.13 1.12
C ASP A 24 5.83 -5.80 2.13
N SER A 25 6.01 -6.67 3.11
CA SER A 25 7.06 -6.56 4.10
C SER A 25 7.50 -7.94 4.57
N GLU A 26 8.80 -8.11 4.75
CA GLU A 26 9.38 -9.31 5.37
C GLU A 26 9.25 -9.30 6.90
N MET A 27 8.86 -8.17 7.49
CA MET A 27 8.74 -8.04 8.94
C MET A 27 7.65 -8.97 9.50
N PRO A 28 7.88 -9.62 10.65
CA PRO A 28 6.83 -10.30 11.38
C PRO A 28 5.77 -9.31 11.88
N THR A 29 4.55 -9.80 12.10
CA THR A 29 3.35 -9.01 12.40
C THR A 29 3.51 -8.04 13.57
N ARG A 30 4.18 -8.45 14.66
CA ARG A 30 4.44 -7.57 15.81
C ARG A 30 5.40 -6.43 15.48
N PHE A 31 6.40 -6.69 14.65
CA PHE A 31 7.35 -5.67 14.22
C PHE A 31 6.71 -4.69 13.24
N PHE A 32 5.84 -5.18 12.35
CA PHE A 32 5.05 -4.31 11.48
C PHE A 32 4.14 -3.37 12.29
N GLU A 33 3.42 -3.90 13.29
CA GLU A 33 2.61 -3.06 14.18
C GLU A 33 3.46 -2.01 14.92
N GLN A 34 4.62 -2.42 15.44
CA GLN A 34 5.53 -1.51 16.12
C GLN A 34 6.04 -0.43 15.16
N TRP A 35 6.41 -0.79 13.93
CA TRP A 35 6.82 0.15 12.88
C TRP A 35 5.71 1.18 12.59
N LEU A 36 4.44 0.77 12.52
CA LEU A 36 3.31 1.70 12.37
C LEU A 36 3.21 2.69 13.54
N ARG A 37 3.49 2.24 14.77
CA ARG A 37 3.44 3.07 15.98
C ARG A 37 4.61 4.04 16.04
N ASP A 38 5.82 3.56 15.72
CA ASP A 38 7.04 4.36 15.73
C ASP A 38 6.99 5.49 14.69
N HIS A 39 6.29 5.26 13.57
CA HIS A 39 6.03 6.28 12.55
C HIS A 39 4.79 7.15 12.82
N ALA A 40 4.18 7.04 14.01
CA ALA A 40 2.95 7.75 14.39
C ALA A 40 1.77 7.53 13.42
N LEU A 41 1.76 6.41 12.68
CA LEU A 41 0.70 6.04 11.75
C LEU A 41 -0.45 5.30 12.45
N LEU A 42 -0.16 4.67 13.59
CA LEU A 42 -1.13 3.95 14.41
C LEU A 42 -1.00 4.37 15.87
N ASP A 43 -2.08 4.86 16.45
CA ASP A 43 -2.18 5.18 17.87
C ASP A 43 -3.56 4.78 18.43
N GLY A 44 -3.68 4.73 19.75
CA GLY A 44 -4.96 4.45 20.43
C GLY A 44 -5.90 5.65 20.49
N SER A 45 -5.58 6.77 19.84
CA SER A 45 -6.31 8.05 20.01
C SER A 45 -7.60 8.13 19.20
N GLY A 46 -7.81 7.19 18.27
CA GLY A 46 -8.92 7.25 17.31
C GLY A 46 -8.75 8.37 16.27
N ARG A 47 -7.61 9.07 16.24
CA ARG A 47 -7.22 10.07 15.22
C ARG A 47 -6.03 9.63 14.37
N SER A 48 -5.51 8.43 14.58
CA SER A 48 -4.44 7.85 13.80
C SER A 48 -4.71 7.88 12.28
N PRO A 49 -3.66 8.05 11.45
CA PRO A 49 -3.73 7.90 10.01
C PRO A 49 -4.27 6.54 9.58
N ILE A 50 -3.84 5.47 10.23
CA ILE A 50 -4.32 4.11 9.96
C ILE A 50 -5.41 3.75 10.98
N VAL A 51 -6.57 3.33 10.47
CA VAL A 51 -7.73 2.95 11.30
C VAL A 51 -7.87 1.45 11.48
N ARG A 52 -7.34 0.66 10.55
CA ARG A 52 -7.36 -0.80 10.57
C ARG A 52 -6.16 -1.31 9.78
N TRP A 53 -5.60 -2.43 10.21
CA TRP A 53 -4.60 -3.16 9.44
C TRP A 53 -4.71 -4.67 9.70
N GLY A 54 -4.12 -5.48 8.83
CA GLY A 54 -4.05 -6.93 9.01
C GLY A 54 -3.26 -7.62 7.92
N ILE A 55 -2.99 -8.91 8.11
CA ILE A 55 -2.36 -9.74 7.08
C ILE A 55 -3.44 -10.21 6.11
N VAL A 56 -3.16 -10.11 4.82
CA VAL A 56 -4.05 -10.64 3.78
C VAL A 56 -3.36 -11.77 3.02
N GLN A 57 -4.08 -12.88 2.85
CA GLN A 57 -3.69 -13.93 1.93
C GLN A 57 -4.30 -13.61 0.57
N SER A 58 -3.61 -12.77 -0.19
CA SER A 58 -4.07 -12.30 -1.49
C SER A 58 -3.03 -12.61 -2.57
N GLN A 59 -3.50 -12.90 -3.78
CA GLN A 59 -2.65 -12.95 -4.98
C GLN A 59 -2.49 -11.56 -5.63
N ARG A 60 -3.13 -10.52 -5.08
CA ARG A 60 -2.99 -9.16 -5.59
C ARG A 60 -1.57 -8.65 -5.32
N PRO A 61 -0.96 -7.95 -6.28
CA PRO A 61 0.33 -7.32 -6.05
C PRO A 61 0.20 -6.29 -4.93
N ALA A 62 1.24 -6.18 -4.10
CA ALA A 62 1.34 -5.07 -3.17
C ALA A 62 1.49 -3.75 -3.93
N HIS A 63 0.94 -2.67 -3.37
CA HIS A 63 1.14 -1.33 -3.90
C HIS A 63 2.54 -0.81 -3.58
N PHE A 64 3.08 -1.21 -2.42
CA PHE A 64 4.40 -0.79 -1.95
C PHE A 64 5.18 -1.96 -1.38
N GLU A 65 6.49 -1.95 -1.60
CA GLU A 65 7.45 -2.81 -0.91
C GLU A 65 8.13 -2.02 0.21
N LEU A 66 7.86 -2.36 1.47
CA LEU A 66 8.28 -1.55 2.61
C LEU A 66 9.80 -1.42 2.73
N ALA A 67 10.55 -2.45 2.33
CA ALA A 67 12.01 -2.46 2.40
C ALA A 67 12.68 -1.40 1.52
N THR A 68 12.02 -0.99 0.43
CA THR A 68 12.60 -0.10 -0.59
C THR A 68 11.81 1.19 -0.78
N GLN A 69 10.53 1.21 -0.40
CA GLN A 69 9.59 2.29 -0.70
C GLN A 69 8.95 2.93 0.54
N GLU A 70 9.63 2.89 1.69
CA GLU A 70 9.13 3.44 2.95
C GLU A 70 8.65 4.90 2.83
N GLY A 71 9.48 5.78 2.27
CA GLY A 71 9.14 7.20 2.09
C GLY A 71 7.93 7.42 1.17
N ALA A 72 7.84 6.66 0.08
CA ALA A 72 6.72 6.74 -0.86
C ALA A 72 5.41 6.26 -0.21
N LEU A 73 5.47 5.26 0.67
CA LEU A 73 4.33 4.81 1.46
C LEU A 73 3.87 5.91 2.43
N THR A 74 4.78 6.55 3.16
CA THR A 74 4.41 7.62 4.11
C THR A 74 3.81 8.83 3.40
N ASP A 75 4.35 9.22 2.24
CA ASP A 75 3.82 10.32 1.44
C ASP A 75 2.41 10.01 0.94
N ARG A 76 2.16 8.77 0.47
CA ARG A 76 0.84 8.35 0.02
C ARG A 76 -0.19 8.36 1.16
N ILE A 77 0.21 7.95 2.37
CA ILE A 77 -0.67 8.01 3.54
C ILE A 77 -1.04 9.47 3.86
N ALA A 78 -0.07 10.39 3.82
CA ALA A 78 -0.31 11.82 4.04
C ALA A 78 -1.23 12.43 2.96
N GLU A 79 -1.07 12.02 1.70
CA GLU A 79 -1.92 12.44 0.59
C GLU A 79 -3.38 12.02 0.79
N LEU A 80 -3.62 10.74 1.15
CA LEU A 80 -4.95 10.21 1.44
C LEU A 80 -5.61 10.94 2.64
N MET A 81 -4.83 11.23 3.67
CA MET A 81 -5.27 11.95 4.87
C MET A 81 -5.64 13.42 4.59
N SER A 82 -4.86 14.10 3.75
CA SER A 82 -5.12 15.50 3.38
C SER A 82 -6.30 15.65 2.40
N GLY A 83 -6.75 14.55 1.81
CA GLY A 83 -7.81 14.56 0.80
C GLY A 83 -7.34 15.10 -0.54
N ALA A 84 -6.02 15.36 -0.67
CA ALA A 84 -5.30 15.71 -1.88
C ALA A 84 -4.95 14.49 -2.73
N ALA A 85 -5.51 13.32 -2.39
CA ALA A 85 -5.54 12.12 -3.22
C ALA A 85 -6.10 12.49 -4.60
N HIS A 86 -5.23 13.02 -5.46
CA HIS A 86 -5.44 12.89 -6.87
C HIS A 86 -5.48 11.40 -7.09
N LEU A 87 -6.44 10.98 -7.91
CA LEU A 87 -6.60 9.61 -8.39
C LEU A 87 -5.40 9.22 -9.29
N ALA A 88 -4.18 9.61 -8.92
CA ALA A 88 -2.96 9.04 -9.40
C ALA A 88 -3.03 7.57 -9.01
N GLU A 89 -3.12 6.75 -10.05
CA GLU A 89 -2.95 5.31 -10.01
C GLU A 89 -1.86 5.00 -8.98
N LEU A 90 -2.20 4.27 -7.93
CA LEU A 90 -1.20 3.72 -6.99
C LEU A 90 -0.09 3.12 -7.85
N PRO A 91 1.19 3.36 -7.57
CA PRO A 91 2.26 2.78 -8.37
C PRO A 91 2.06 1.28 -8.38
N VAL A 92 1.58 0.76 -9.51
CA VAL A 92 1.48 -0.66 -9.75
C VAL A 92 2.92 -1.08 -10.01
N SER A 93 3.66 -1.35 -8.94
CA SER A 93 4.88 -2.15 -8.99
C SER A 93 4.51 -3.61 -9.34
N ALA A 94 3.90 -3.79 -10.51
CA ALA A 94 3.58 -5.06 -11.17
C ALA A 94 3.07 -4.83 -12.63
N ARG A 95 3.52 -3.78 -13.32
CA ARG A 95 3.33 -3.67 -14.78
C ARG A 95 4.37 -4.44 -15.59
N ASP A 96 5.23 -5.24 -14.94
CA ASP A 96 6.12 -6.19 -15.61
C ASP A 96 5.73 -7.63 -15.30
N SER A 97 4.69 -8.12 -15.98
CA SER A 97 4.47 -9.56 -16.23
C SER A 97 3.39 -9.76 -17.29
N ALA A 98 3.45 -9.07 -18.44
CA ALA A 98 2.57 -9.40 -19.57
C ALA A 98 3.06 -8.94 -20.97
N VAL A 99 4.36 -8.90 -21.27
CA VAL A 99 4.82 -9.00 -22.68
C VAL A 99 6.13 -9.79 -22.74
N ALA A 100 6.04 -11.11 -22.50
CA ALA A 100 7.12 -12.04 -22.82
C ALA A 100 6.53 -13.36 -23.34
N LYS A 101 6.01 -13.31 -24.57
CA LYS A 101 5.70 -14.46 -25.45
C LYS A 101 5.71 -13.87 -26.87
N THR A 102 6.49 -14.26 -27.87
CA THR A 102 7.38 -15.40 -28.15
C THR A 102 8.15 -14.98 -29.44
N PRO A 103 9.42 -15.37 -29.67
CA PRO A 103 10.10 -15.08 -30.94
C PRO A 103 9.50 -15.92 -32.08
N VAL A 104 9.00 -15.28 -33.14
CA VAL A 104 8.69 -15.97 -34.40
C VAL A 104 9.99 -16.06 -35.21
N PHE A 105 10.60 -17.23 -35.19
CA PHE A 105 11.46 -17.66 -36.29
C PHE A 105 10.57 -17.93 -37.50
N LEU A 106 10.82 -17.25 -38.61
CA LEU A 106 10.38 -17.71 -39.92
C LEU A 106 11.61 -17.76 -40.82
N ALA A 107 12.10 -18.97 -41.05
CA ALA A 107 12.99 -19.32 -42.14
C ALA A 107 12.16 -20.04 -43.20
N ALA A 108 12.22 -19.55 -44.43
CA ALA A 108 12.18 -20.31 -45.68
C ALA A 108 12.54 -19.36 -46.83
#